data_AF-A0A1I7UIU6-F1
#
_entry.id   AF-A0A1I7UIU6-F1
#
_cell.length_a   1.000
_cell.length_b   1.000
_cell.length_c   1.000
_cell.angle_alpha   90.00
_cell.angle_beta   90.00
_cell.angle_gamma   90.00
#
_symmetry.space_group_name_H-M   'P 1'
#
loop_
_entity.id
_entity.type
_entity.pdbx_description
1 polymer ?
#
loop_
_entity_poly.entity_id
_entity_poly.type
_entity_poly.pdbx_seq_one_letter_code
_entity_poly.pdbx_strand_id
1 'polypeptide(L)'
;MKSESPEICESLVKKSEEEEELQDRECLICTDDIGRSFENTVKCDDCKRRYHDDCLSEWLKIKRTCPACSRLMLNRNEFPPLTN
;
A
#
# COMPACT_ATOMS: atom_id res chain seq x y z
N MET A 1 -52.11 3.66 10.40
CA MET A 1 -51.32 4.65 9.65
C MET A 1 -49.88 4.16 9.58
N LYS A 2 -49.33 4.04 8.36
CA LYS A 2 -47.89 3.82 8.15
C LYS A 2 -47.18 5.11 8.55
N SER A 3 -46.28 5.05 9.51
CA SER A 3 -45.35 6.13 9.81
C SER A 3 -44.01 5.72 9.23
N GLU A 4 -43.65 6.40 8.16
CA GLU A 4 -42.46 6.20 7.35
C GLU A 4 -41.19 6.36 8.21
N SER A 5 -40.28 5.40 8.04
CA SER A 5 -38.94 5.44 8.62
C SER A 5 -38.15 6.53 7.88
N PRO A 6 -37.42 7.42 8.58
CA PRO A 6 -36.75 8.54 7.93
C PRO A 6 -35.73 8.03 6.91
N GLU A 7 -35.77 8.62 5.72
CA GLU A 7 -34.90 8.31 4.60
C GLU A 7 -33.46 8.68 4.96
N ILE A 8 -32.71 7.67 5.39
CA ILE A 8 -31.26 7.77 5.55
C ILE A 8 -30.71 7.86 4.12
N CYS A 9 -30.19 9.03 3.76
CA CYS A 9 -29.69 9.34 2.42
C CYS A 9 -28.84 8.17 1.86
N GLU A 10 -29.20 7.68 0.68
CA GLU A 10 -28.57 6.55 -0.03
C GLU A 10 -27.07 6.76 -0.36
N SER A 11 -26.46 7.86 0.08
CA SER A 11 -25.05 8.21 -0.15
C SER A 11 -24.03 7.42 0.68
N LEU A 12 -24.46 6.60 1.64
CA LEU A 12 -23.55 5.87 2.55
C LEU A 12 -23.21 4.43 2.10
N VAL A 13 -23.61 4.02 0.89
CA VAL A 13 -23.39 2.64 0.38
C VAL A 13 -22.24 2.54 -0.64
N LYS A 14 -21.53 3.63 -0.96
CA LYS A 14 -20.30 3.60 -1.80
C LYS A 14 -19.05 3.71 -0.94
N LYS A 15 -18.82 2.76 -0.03
CA LYS A 15 -17.64 2.76 0.85
C LYS A 15 -16.73 1.54 0.69
N SER A 16 -16.82 0.84 -0.44
CA SER A 16 -16.10 -0.45 -0.59
C SER A 16 -15.17 -0.54 -1.79
N GLU A 17 -15.26 0.34 -2.78
CA GLU A 17 -14.45 0.20 -4.01
C GLU A 17 -13.36 1.29 -4.15
N GLU A 18 -13.63 2.51 -3.67
CA GLU A 18 -12.68 3.64 -3.80
C GLU A 18 -11.59 3.62 -2.71
N GLU A 19 -11.83 3.01 -1.54
CA GLU A 19 -10.86 2.95 -0.43
C GLU A 19 -9.75 1.91 -0.61
N GLU A 20 -9.99 0.82 -1.37
CA GLU A 20 -8.95 -0.18 -1.67
C GLU A 20 -7.95 0.33 -2.71
N GLU A 21 -8.41 1.05 -3.74
CA GLU A 21 -7.56 1.60 -4.81
C GLU A 21 -6.64 2.74 -4.33
N LEU A 22 -7.01 3.43 -3.25
CA LEU A 22 -6.19 4.47 -2.63
C LEU A 22 -5.02 3.91 -1.81
N GLN A 23 -5.13 2.68 -1.28
CA GLN A 23 -4.08 2.10 -0.43
C GLN A 23 -2.84 1.64 -1.19
N ASP A 24 -2.89 1.51 -2.52
CA ASP A 24 -1.71 1.20 -3.35
C ASP A 24 -0.91 2.45 -3.71
N ARG A 25 -1.43 3.65 -3.43
CA ARG A 25 -0.83 4.92 -3.87
C ARG A 25 -0.16 5.74 -2.78
N GLU A 26 -0.22 5.34 -1.51
CA GLU A 26 0.45 6.05 -0.42
C GLU A 26 1.61 5.24 0.16
N CYS A 27 2.79 5.85 0.27
CA CYS A 27 3.94 5.26 0.92
C CYS A 27 3.87 5.49 2.43
N LEU A 28 3.58 4.45 3.21
CA LEU A 28 3.43 4.58 4.68
C LEU A 28 4.72 4.90 5.45
N ILE A 29 5.85 4.98 4.75
CA ILE A 29 7.15 5.29 5.36
C ILE A 29 7.37 6.81 5.38
N CYS A 30 7.13 7.49 4.26
CA CYS A 30 7.24 8.94 4.13
C CYS A 30 5.89 9.67 4.18
N THR A 31 4.77 8.93 4.19
CA THR A 31 3.39 9.46 4.14
C THR A 31 3.10 10.31 2.90
N ASP A 32 3.84 10.08 1.81
CA ASP A 32 3.69 10.74 0.52
C ASP A 32 3.10 9.80 -0.54
N ASP A 33 2.51 10.39 -1.59
CA ASP A 33 1.97 9.65 -2.72
C ASP A 33 3.10 8.98 -3.53
N ILE A 34 2.86 7.74 -3.94
CA ILE A 34 3.75 6.92 -4.79
C ILE A 34 3.87 7.52 -6.20
N GLY A 35 2.94 8.38 -6.61
CA GLY A 35 2.87 9.01 -7.91
C GLY A 35 2.11 8.18 -8.94
N ARG A 36 2.00 8.72 -10.16
CA ARG A 36 1.37 8.01 -11.29
C ARG A 36 2.28 6.95 -11.91
N SER A 37 3.59 7.12 -11.80
CA SER A 37 4.60 6.17 -12.27
C SER A 37 4.92 5.18 -11.16
N PHE A 38 4.81 3.88 -11.46
CA PHE A 38 5.25 2.82 -10.55
C PHE A 38 6.75 2.51 -10.66
N GLU A 39 7.50 3.35 -11.39
CA GLU A 39 8.96 3.28 -11.48
C GLU A 39 9.57 3.56 -10.10
N ASN A 40 10.62 2.81 -9.73
CA ASN A 40 11.25 2.89 -8.40
C ASN A 40 10.29 2.66 -7.22
N THR A 41 9.37 1.72 -7.35
CA THR A 41 8.48 1.35 -6.25
C THR A 41 8.46 -0.15 -6.04
N VAL A 42 8.31 -0.56 -4.78
CA VAL A 42 8.28 -1.97 -4.39
C VAL A 42 6.93 -2.28 -3.79
N LYS A 43 6.27 -3.29 -4.36
CA LYS A 43 4.98 -3.80 -3.88
C LYS A 43 5.20 -5.03 -3.01
N CYS A 44 4.58 -5.04 -1.83
CA CYS A 44 4.53 -6.21 -0.97
C CYS A 44 3.61 -7.26 -1.59
N ASP A 45 4.06 -8.50 -1.68
CA ASP A 45 3.23 -9.55 -2.29
C ASP A 45 2.08 -10.01 -1.39
N ASP A 46 2.22 -9.90 -0.07
CA ASP A 46 1.21 -10.35 0.89
C ASP A 46 0.05 -9.37 1.08
N CYS A 47 0.37 -8.11 1.38
CA CYS A 47 -0.64 -7.09 1.68
C CYS A 47 -0.88 -6.13 0.51
N LYS A 48 -0.18 -6.35 -0.62
CA LYS A 48 -0.29 -5.56 -1.84
C LYS A 48 0.05 -4.07 -1.69
N ARG A 49 0.54 -3.61 -0.53
CA ARG A 49 0.99 -2.23 -0.31
C ARG A 49 2.26 -1.90 -1.06
N ARG A 50 2.37 -0.64 -1.49
CA ARG A 50 3.49 -0.14 -2.29
C ARG A 50 4.29 0.91 -1.51
N TYR A 51 5.59 0.93 -1.74
CA TYR A 51 6.55 1.82 -1.09
C TYR A 51 7.52 2.35 -2.13
N HIS A 52 8.06 3.56 -1.95
CA HIS A 52 9.20 4.01 -2.76
C HIS A 52 10.41 3.10 -2.49
N ASP A 53 11.18 2.80 -3.53
CA ASP A 53 12.38 1.97 -3.43
C ASP A 53 13.36 2.52 -2.39
N ASP A 54 13.61 3.84 -2.40
CA ASP A 54 14.47 4.52 -1.43
C ASP A 54 13.94 4.36 0.01
N CYS A 55 12.64 4.63 0.22
CA CYS A 55 12.02 4.51 1.55
C CYS A 55 12.09 3.08 2.08
N LEU A 56 11.77 2.10 1.23
CA LEU A 56 11.81 0.70 1.61
C LEU A 56 13.27 0.24 1.83
N SER A 57 14.22 0.70 1.02
CA SER A 57 15.64 0.37 1.17
C SER A 57 16.18 0.80 2.54
N GLU A 58 15.88 2.03 2.98
CA GLU A 58 16.24 2.50 4.33
C GLU A 58 15.55 1.67 5.43
N TRP A 59 14.28 1.33 5.24
CA TRP A 59 13.55 0.50 6.19
C TRP A 59 14.16 -0.90 6.33
N LEU A 60 14.51 -1.54 5.21
CA LEU A 60 15.06 -2.91 5.19
C LEU A 60 16.48 -3.00 5.79
N LYS A 61 17.22 -1.89 5.90
CA LYS A 61 18.47 -1.82 6.68
C LYS A 61 18.24 -2.04 8.18
N ILE A 62 17.05 -1.70 8.69
CA ILE A 62 16.69 -1.81 10.11
C ILE A 62 15.82 -3.05 10.36
N LYS A 63 14.78 -3.25 9.53
CA LYS A 63 13.82 -4.35 9.63
C LYS A 63 13.51 -4.91 8.26
N ARG A 64 13.82 -6.18 8.03
CA ARG A 64 13.53 -6.88 6.76
C ARG A 64 12.06 -7.29 6.57
N THR A 65 11.12 -6.51 7.10
CA THR A 65 9.69 -6.82 7.07
C THR A 65 8.87 -5.67 6.51
N CYS A 66 7.70 -5.97 5.95
CA CYS A 66 6.77 -4.98 5.45
C CYS A 66 6.24 -4.10 6.60
N PRO A 67 6.24 -2.76 6.46
CA PRO A 67 5.67 -1.86 7.46
C PRO A 67 4.18 -2.09 7.75
N ALA A 68 3.41 -2.58 6.76
CA ALA A 68 1.96 -2.77 6.88
C ALA A 68 1.56 -4.13 7.48
N CYS A 69 2.21 -5.23 7.07
CA CYS A 69 1.80 -6.58 7.47
C CYS A 69 2.87 -7.36 8.25
N SER A 70 4.05 -6.78 8.48
CA SER A 70 5.18 -7.43 9.16
C SER A 70 5.71 -8.72 8.52
N ARG A 71 5.28 -9.06 7.30
CA ARG A 71 5.84 -10.19 6.55
C ARG A 71 7.22 -9.85 5.99
N LEU A 72 8.10 -10.84 5.86
CA LEU A 72 9.42 -10.67 5.26
C LEU A 72 9.33 -10.08 3.85
N MET A 73 10.12 -9.04 3.60
CA MET A 73 10.25 -8.38 2.30
C MET A 73 11.62 -8.69 1.72
N LEU A 74 11.65 -9.09 0.45
CA LEU A 74 12.89 -9.31 -0.28
C LEU A 74 13.34 -7.99 -0.90
N ASN A 75 14.52 -7.51 -0.52
CA ASN A 75 15.15 -6.41 -1.24
C ASN A 75 15.80 -6.98 -2.51
N ARG A 76 15.34 -6.55 -3.69
CA ARG A 76 15.93 -6.94 -4.98
C ARG A 76 17.40 -6.52 -5.10
N ASN A 77 17.78 -5.44 -4.40
CA ASN A 77 19.14 -4.92 -4.40
C ASN A 77 20.11 -5.71 -3.51
N GLU A 78 19.60 -6.60 -2.64
CA GLU A 78 20.42 -7.40 -1.72
C GLU A 78 20.91 -8.71 -2.37
N PHE A 79 20.30 -9.11 -3.48
CA PHE A 79 20.67 -10.29 -4.27
C PHE A 79 20.99 -9.87 -5.70
N PRO A 80 22.17 -9.27 -5.95
CA PRO A 80 22.60 -8.99 -7.32
C PRO A 80 22.62 -10.28 -8.15
N PRO A 81 22.29 -10.22 -9.44
CA PRO A 81 22.42 -11.39 -10.30
C PRO A 81 23.86 -11.89 -10.24
N LEU A 82 24.04 -13.21 -10.08
CA LEU A 82 25.34 -13.84 -10.21
C LEU A 82 25.78 -13.66 -11.67
N THR A 83 26.56 -12.61 -11.92
CA THR A 83 27.22 -12.41 -13.20
C THR A 83 28.29 -13.50 -13.34
N ASN A 84 28.13 -14.37 -14.34
CA ASN A 84 29.11 -15.38 -14.74
C ASN A 84 30.13 -14.81 -15.73
#